data_AF-A0A813DHJ0-F1
#
_entry.id   AF-A0A813DHJ0-F1
#
_cell.length_a   1.000
_cell.length_b   1.000
_cell.length_c   1.000
_cell.angle_alpha   90.00
_cell.angle_beta   90.00
_cell.angle_gamma   90.00
#
_symmetry.space_group_name_H-M   'P 1'
#
loop_
_entity.id
_entity.type
_entity.pdbx_description
1 polymer ?
#
loop_
_entity_poly.entity_id
_entity_poly.type
_entity_poly.pdbx_seq_one_letter_code
_entity_poly.pdbx_strand_id
1 'polypeptide(L)'
;QQQQQVIFLSRPPLSAKQTMATFRRGLAAASACILAANGIDLTDENWATETAGKAVFVKFYAPWCGHCKALKPAWDTLMAEYAGSKSVLVADVDCTEEGKELCEANGVEGFPTLKWGDASALEDYEGGRELDELQAFAKENLKPMCSVANIDLCDADKKKQIQELQALGAEELATKIASLETELKEAQAAFDTEVEALQAKYEALEKEKADASAAVKGKGLSLMKAVHASRGKSEL
;
A
#
# COMPACT_ATOMS: atom_id res chain seq x y z
N GLN A 1 37.38 13.35 35.94
CA GLN A 1 38.24 13.41 34.74
C GLN A 1 37.33 13.70 33.55
N GLN A 2 37.26 14.98 33.17
CA GLN A 2 37.77 15.53 31.90
C GLN A 2 36.83 15.23 30.73
N GLN A 3 35.97 16.19 30.33
CA GLN A 3 36.21 17.32 29.40
C GLN A 3 36.28 16.85 27.93
N GLN A 4 35.33 17.20 27.05
CA GLN A 4 34.97 18.51 26.45
C GLN A 4 35.73 18.76 25.13
N GLN A 5 34.98 19.15 24.08
CA GLN A 5 35.30 19.97 22.89
C GLN A 5 34.31 19.53 21.76
N VAL A 6 33.29 20.27 21.32
CA VAL A 6 33.09 21.70 21.04
C VAL A 6 34.23 22.31 20.23
N ILE A 7 34.20 22.04 18.92
CA ILE A 7 35.05 22.73 17.95
C ILE A 7 34.22 23.83 17.29
N PHE A 8 34.44 25.03 17.81
CA PHE A 8 34.26 26.31 17.14
C PHE A 8 35.27 26.41 15.99
N LEU A 9 34.81 26.70 14.77
CA LEU A 9 35.62 27.29 13.70
C LEU A 9 34.84 28.52 13.21
N SER A 10 35.07 29.68 13.81
CA SER A 10 36.05 30.69 13.39
C SER A 10 35.78 31.25 11.99
N ARG A 11 35.18 32.43 11.99
CA ARG A 11 34.83 33.28 10.84
C ARG A 11 35.97 34.31 10.66
N PRO A 12 36.57 34.47 9.47
CA PRO A 12 37.38 35.65 9.17
C PRO A 12 36.58 36.71 8.37
N PRO A 13 37.12 37.95 8.28
CA PRO A 13 36.32 39.16 8.14
C PRO A 13 36.25 39.76 6.72
N LEU A 14 35.47 40.85 6.65
CA LEU A 14 35.13 41.72 5.53
C LEU A 14 36.24 41.97 4.48
N SER A 15 35.82 42.08 3.22
CA SER A 15 36.27 43.18 2.36
C SER A 15 35.21 43.53 1.31
N ALA A 16 34.58 44.69 1.52
CA ALA A 16 33.78 45.36 0.52
C ALA A 16 34.73 46.09 -0.45
N LYS A 17 34.66 45.75 -1.74
CA LYS A 17 35.07 46.65 -2.82
C LYS A 17 34.00 46.64 -3.90
N GLN A 18 33.20 47.71 -3.89
CA GLN A 18 32.42 48.14 -5.04
C GLN A 18 33.35 48.30 -6.24
N THR A 19 33.00 47.66 -7.35
CA THR A 19 33.39 48.14 -8.67
C THR A 19 32.11 48.23 -9.49
N MET A 20 31.65 49.46 -9.70
CA MET A 20 30.62 49.76 -10.69
C MET A 20 31.16 49.39 -12.07
N ALA A 21 30.51 48.44 -12.74
CA ALA A 21 30.64 48.25 -14.17
C ALA A 21 29.25 48.27 -14.79
N THR A 22 29.02 49.36 -15.50
CA THR A 22 27.84 49.72 -16.27
C THR A 22 27.66 48.82 -17.50
N PHE A 23 26.38 48.64 -17.85
CA PHE A 23 25.85 48.51 -19.22
C PHE A 23 26.06 47.18 -19.97
N ARG A 24 24.99 46.39 -20.10
CA ARG A 24 24.34 46.14 -21.40
C ARG A 24 23.00 45.41 -21.26
N ARG A 25 21.99 45.95 -21.95
CA ARG A 25 20.67 45.36 -22.22
C ARG A 25 20.79 43.94 -22.77
N GLY A 26 19.93 43.03 -22.32
CA GLY A 26 19.67 41.80 -23.07
C GLY A 26 18.93 40.72 -22.28
N LEU A 27 17.68 40.49 -22.69
CA LEU A 27 16.83 39.33 -22.41
C LEU A 27 16.28 39.20 -20.97
N ALA A 28 15.01 39.57 -20.83
CA ALA A 28 14.14 39.03 -19.79
C ALA A 28 14.10 37.50 -19.96
N ALA A 29 14.83 36.78 -19.12
CA ALA A 29 14.51 35.39 -18.87
C ALA A 29 13.17 35.38 -18.12
N ALA A 30 12.10 35.07 -18.85
CA ALA A 30 10.88 34.63 -18.22
C ALA A 30 11.26 33.38 -17.42
N SER A 31 11.40 33.56 -16.11
CA SER A 31 11.52 32.47 -15.17
C SER A 31 10.22 31.70 -15.26
N ALA A 32 10.19 30.67 -16.11
CA ALA A 32 9.16 29.66 -16.08
C ALA A 32 9.25 29.06 -14.68
N CYS A 33 8.34 29.50 -13.81
CA CYS A 33 8.05 28.82 -12.57
C CYS A 33 7.58 27.43 -13.01
N ILE A 34 8.47 26.44 -12.96
CA ILE A 34 8.09 25.05 -13.05
C ILE A 34 7.22 24.85 -11.83
N LEU A 35 5.90 24.86 -12.03
CA LEU A 35 4.98 24.30 -11.06
C LEU A 35 5.38 22.83 -10.97
N ALA A 36 6.19 22.49 -9.96
CA ALA A 36 6.26 21.13 -9.49
C ALA A 36 4.81 20.80 -9.11
N ALA A 37 4.15 20.00 -9.94
CA ALA A 37 2.87 19.42 -9.59
C ALA A 37 3.15 18.54 -8.38
N ASN A 38 2.97 19.11 -7.19
CA ASN A 38 2.98 18.35 -5.97
C ASN A 38 1.87 17.32 -6.14
N GLY A 39 2.25 16.05 -6.14
CA GLY A 39 1.30 14.95 -6.15
C GLY A 39 0.28 15.13 -5.03
N ILE A 40 -0.96 14.71 -5.28
CA ILE A 40 -2.05 14.81 -4.29
C ILE A 40 -1.75 13.82 -3.16
N ASP A 41 -1.69 14.34 -1.93
CA ASP A 41 -1.70 13.54 -0.70
C ASP A 41 -3.13 13.47 -0.20
N LEU A 42 -3.64 12.26 -0.05
CA LEU A 42 -5.01 11.99 0.35
C LEU A 42 -5.09 11.85 1.87
N THR A 43 -6.08 12.53 2.42
CA THR A 43 -6.43 12.53 3.84
C THR A 43 -7.92 12.21 3.98
N ASP A 44 -8.38 11.91 5.19
CA ASP A 44 -9.79 11.62 5.45
C ASP A 44 -10.72 12.76 4.96
N GLU A 45 -10.24 14.01 4.98
CA GLU A 45 -11.02 15.18 4.56
C GLU A 45 -11.23 15.25 3.04
N ASN A 46 -10.24 14.84 2.25
CA ASN A 46 -10.27 15.00 0.79
C ASN A 46 -10.55 13.69 0.03
N TRP A 47 -10.45 12.53 0.69
CA TRP A 47 -10.58 11.20 0.09
C TRP A 47 -11.83 11.09 -0.78
N ALA A 48 -13.00 11.34 -0.20
CA ALA A 48 -14.28 11.20 -0.90
C ALA A 48 -14.40 12.14 -2.11
N THR A 49 -13.84 13.35 -2.02
CA THR A 49 -13.94 14.35 -3.09
C THR A 49 -12.98 14.04 -4.24
N GLU A 50 -11.74 13.69 -3.91
CA GLU A 50 -10.69 13.48 -4.93
C GLU A 50 -10.88 12.15 -5.67
N THR A 51 -11.38 11.12 -4.98
CA THR A 51 -11.55 9.77 -5.54
C THR A 51 -12.89 9.56 -6.24
N ALA A 52 -13.87 10.44 -6.04
CA ALA A 52 -15.22 10.28 -6.57
C ALA A 52 -15.24 10.01 -8.09
N GLY A 53 -15.73 8.82 -8.47
CA GLY A 53 -15.89 8.43 -9.86
C GLY A 53 -14.59 8.18 -10.62
N LYS A 54 -13.46 8.01 -9.92
CA LYS A 54 -12.16 7.71 -10.53
C LYS A 54 -11.70 6.31 -10.15
N ALA A 55 -11.00 5.65 -11.08
CA ALA A 55 -10.14 4.53 -10.73
C ALA A 55 -8.92 5.09 -9.98
N VAL A 56 -8.66 4.59 -8.79
CA VAL A 56 -7.60 5.10 -7.92
C VAL A 56 -6.41 4.15 -7.95
N PHE A 57 -5.19 4.68 -7.89
CA PHE A 57 -3.98 3.94 -7.59
C PHE A 57 -3.21 4.71 -6.52
N VAL A 58 -3.15 4.15 -5.32
CA VAL A 58 -2.69 4.82 -4.10
C VAL A 58 -1.41 4.17 -3.58
N LYS A 59 -0.44 5.01 -3.21
CA LYS A 59 0.73 4.60 -2.43
C LYS A 59 0.56 5.00 -0.98
N PHE A 60 0.37 4.00 -0.13
CA PHE A 60 0.40 4.15 1.32
C PHE A 60 1.85 4.08 1.80
N TYR A 61 2.33 5.13 2.46
CA TYR A 61 3.74 5.29 2.79
C TYR A 61 3.99 5.90 4.16
N ALA A 62 5.26 5.87 4.56
CA ALA A 62 5.80 6.63 5.68
C ALA A 62 7.05 7.40 5.24
N PRO A 63 7.25 8.66 5.67
CA PRO A 63 8.31 9.54 5.14
C PRO A 63 9.73 9.09 5.50
N TRP A 64 9.87 8.26 6.55
CA TRP A 64 11.16 7.70 6.97
C TRP A 64 11.50 6.37 6.28
N CYS A 65 10.55 5.70 5.61
CA CYS A 65 10.76 4.38 5.02
C CYS A 65 11.68 4.42 3.79
N GLY A 66 12.76 3.62 3.82
CA GLY A 66 13.74 3.55 2.74
C GLY A 66 13.17 3.06 1.41
N HIS A 67 12.33 2.03 1.43
CA HIS A 67 11.66 1.50 0.22
C HIS A 67 10.67 2.51 -0.37
N CYS A 68 9.99 3.30 0.46
CA CYS A 68 9.12 4.38 -0.02
C CYS A 68 9.92 5.46 -0.76
N LYS A 69 11.08 5.83 -0.20
CA LYS A 69 12.00 6.80 -0.85
C LYS A 69 12.55 6.30 -2.18
N ALA A 70 12.83 4.99 -2.28
CA ALA A 70 13.29 4.39 -3.52
C ALA A 70 12.21 4.40 -4.62
N LEU A 71 10.96 4.14 -4.25
CA LEU A 71 9.82 4.16 -5.18
C LEU A 71 9.39 5.59 -5.58
N LYS A 72 9.60 6.57 -4.71
CA LYS A 72 9.09 7.93 -4.87
C LYS A 72 9.37 8.57 -6.25
N PRO A 73 10.56 8.48 -6.86
CA PRO A 73 10.81 9.10 -8.17
C PRO A 73 9.94 8.54 -9.30
N ALA A 74 9.75 7.23 -9.34
CA ALA A 74 8.89 6.58 -10.33
C ALA A 74 7.41 6.93 -10.06
N TRP A 75 7.01 6.91 -8.79
CA TRP A 75 5.64 7.24 -8.39
C TRP A 75 5.27 8.69 -8.69
N ASP A 76 6.13 9.66 -8.34
CA ASP A 76 5.90 11.09 -8.62
C ASP A 76 5.76 11.34 -10.13
N THR A 77 6.52 10.61 -10.96
CA THR A 77 6.40 10.67 -12.42
C THR A 77 5.04 10.15 -12.89
N LEU A 78 4.59 9.01 -12.35
CA LEU A 78 3.27 8.46 -12.66
C LEU A 78 2.14 9.40 -12.22
N MET A 79 2.23 9.97 -11.01
CA MET A 79 1.27 10.97 -10.53
C MET A 79 1.17 12.17 -11.46
N ALA A 80 2.31 12.66 -11.96
CA ALA A 80 2.34 13.77 -12.90
C ALA A 80 1.67 13.43 -14.25
N GLU A 81 1.79 12.19 -14.74
CA GLU A 81 1.14 11.74 -15.98
C GLU A 81 -0.38 11.69 -15.88
N TYR A 82 -0.91 11.35 -14.71
CA TYR A 82 -2.35 11.28 -14.45
C TYR A 82 -2.90 12.53 -13.76
N ALA A 83 -2.09 13.58 -13.57
CA ALA A 83 -2.50 14.83 -12.96
C ALA A 83 -3.65 15.46 -13.75
N GLY A 84 -4.78 15.73 -13.07
CA GLY A 84 -5.97 16.30 -13.70
C GLY A 84 -6.79 15.34 -14.55
N SER A 85 -6.49 14.04 -14.54
CA SER A 85 -7.36 13.04 -15.15
C SER A 85 -8.74 13.04 -14.49
N LYS A 86 -9.79 12.96 -15.33
CA LYS A 86 -11.18 12.95 -14.86
C LYS A 86 -11.64 11.57 -14.39
N SER A 87 -10.93 10.51 -14.78
CA SER A 87 -11.34 9.12 -14.58
C SER A 87 -10.32 8.28 -13.83
N VAL A 88 -9.11 8.80 -13.61
CA VAL A 88 -8.03 8.11 -12.91
C VAL A 88 -7.42 9.07 -11.90
N LEU A 89 -7.09 8.57 -10.72
CA LEU A 89 -6.31 9.29 -9.72
C LEU A 89 -5.12 8.43 -9.31
N VAL A 90 -3.91 8.98 -9.39
CA VAL A 90 -2.72 8.39 -8.79
C VAL A 90 -2.31 9.30 -7.65
N ALA A 91 -2.27 8.77 -6.43
CA ALA A 91 -2.18 9.56 -5.21
C ALA A 91 -1.26 8.93 -4.16
N ASP A 92 -0.85 9.74 -3.19
CA ASP A 92 -0.12 9.35 -1.99
C ASP A 92 -1.05 9.39 -0.77
N VAL A 93 -0.77 8.57 0.25
CA VAL A 93 -1.36 8.69 1.60
C VAL A 93 -0.23 8.54 2.62
N ASP A 94 0.05 9.59 3.39
CA ASP A 94 0.98 9.51 4.53
C ASP A 94 0.31 8.86 5.75
N CYS A 95 0.70 7.63 6.05
CA CYS A 95 0.18 6.85 7.17
C CYS A 95 0.74 7.26 8.55
N THR A 96 1.57 8.30 8.61
CA THR A 96 2.17 8.79 9.87
C THR A 96 1.54 10.07 10.41
N GLU A 97 0.73 10.74 9.59
CA GLU A 97 0.06 12.00 9.93
C GLU A 97 -1.47 11.84 9.71
N GLU A 98 -2.08 12.73 8.94
CA GLU A 98 -3.53 12.81 8.69
C GLU A 98 -4.10 11.63 7.88
N GLY A 99 -3.25 10.79 7.26
CA GLY A 99 -3.69 9.61 6.50
C GLY A 99 -3.76 8.33 7.32
N LYS A 100 -3.48 8.38 8.64
CA LYS A 100 -3.38 7.18 9.47
C LYS A 100 -4.67 6.34 9.47
N GLU A 101 -5.84 6.97 9.64
CA GLU A 101 -7.13 6.25 9.67
C GLU A 101 -7.44 5.63 8.30
N LEU A 102 -7.15 6.33 7.19
CA LEU A 102 -7.23 5.76 5.85
C LEU A 102 -6.37 4.51 5.68
N CYS A 103 -5.14 4.52 6.21
CA CYS A 103 -4.24 3.37 6.11
C CYS A 103 -4.77 2.16 6.89
N GLU A 104 -5.29 2.38 8.11
CA GLU A 104 -5.90 1.34 8.93
C GLU A 104 -7.17 0.78 8.24
N ALA A 105 -8.05 1.65 7.75
CA ALA A 105 -9.29 1.28 7.06
C ALA A 105 -9.03 0.48 5.76
N ASN A 106 -7.91 0.74 5.10
CA ASN A 106 -7.48 0.00 3.91
C ASN A 106 -6.56 -1.18 4.23
N GLY A 107 -6.44 -1.60 5.50
CA GLY A 107 -5.69 -2.80 5.88
C GLY A 107 -4.19 -2.74 5.55
N VAL A 108 -3.57 -1.56 5.69
CA VAL A 108 -2.14 -1.38 5.40
C VAL A 108 -1.29 -1.85 6.59
N GLU A 109 -0.63 -3.00 6.44
CA GLU A 109 0.21 -3.60 7.49
C GLU A 109 1.71 -3.28 7.36
N GLY A 110 2.12 -2.71 6.22
CA GLY A 110 3.52 -2.40 5.94
C GLY A 110 3.68 -1.37 4.82
N PHE A 111 4.90 -0.83 4.67
CA PHE A 111 5.19 0.24 3.71
C PHE A 111 6.36 -0.09 2.78
N PRO A 112 6.30 0.32 1.50
CA PRO A 112 5.13 0.88 0.82
C PRO A 112 4.12 -0.19 0.40
N THR A 113 2.85 0.06 0.68
CA THR A 113 1.73 -0.74 0.15
C THR A 113 1.08 0.03 -1.00
N LEU A 114 0.93 -0.62 -2.15
CA LEU A 114 0.28 -0.05 -3.32
C LEU A 114 -1.08 -0.72 -3.47
N LYS A 115 -2.14 0.06 -3.62
CA LYS A 115 -3.47 -0.48 -3.87
C LYS A 115 -4.19 0.28 -4.97
N TRP A 116 -5.07 -0.38 -5.69
CA TRP A 116 -5.73 0.16 -6.87
C TRP A 116 -7.19 -0.28 -6.98
N GLY A 117 -8.00 0.43 -7.78
CA GLY A 117 -9.38 0.06 -8.06
C GLY A 117 -10.37 1.16 -7.71
N ASP A 118 -11.52 0.78 -7.17
CA ASP A 118 -12.51 1.74 -6.68
C ASP A 118 -12.14 2.18 -5.26
N ALA A 119 -12.36 3.45 -4.92
CA ALA A 119 -12.00 3.99 -3.62
C ALA A 119 -12.71 3.30 -2.44
N SER A 120 -13.85 2.64 -2.68
CA SER A 120 -14.57 1.86 -1.68
C SER A 120 -14.15 0.39 -1.61
N ALA A 121 -13.38 -0.10 -2.59
CA ALA A 121 -12.99 -1.50 -2.73
C ALA A 121 -11.63 -1.61 -3.43
N LEU A 122 -10.57 -1.17 -2.73
CA LEU A 122 -9.21 -1.23 -3.25
C LEU A 122 -8.64 -2.65 -3.17
N GLU A 123 -7.93 -3.04 -4.21
CA GLU A 123 -7.19 -4.31 -4.33
C GLU A 123 -5.68 -4.07 -4.23
N ASP A 124 -4.95 -5.08 -3.79
CA ASP A 124 -3.49 -5.02 -3.62
C ASP A 124 -2.79 -5.06 -4.99
N TYR A 125 -1.79 -4.20 -5.15
CA TYR A 125 -0.90 -4.23 -6.30
C TYR A 125 0.40 -4.98 -5.96
N GLU A 126 0.56 -6.15 -6.57
CA GLU A 126 1.70 -7.06 -6.38
C GLU A 126 2.70 -7.01 -7.56
N GLY A 127 2.56 -6.04 -8.46
CA GLY A 127 3.44 -5.90 -9.62
C GLY A 127 4.78 -5.23 -9.29
N GLY A 128 5.62 -5.10 -10.32
CA GLY A 128 6.91 -4.45 -10.20
C GLY A 128 6.81 -2.94 -9.95
N ARG A 129 7.86 -2.38 -9.36
CA ARG A 129 7.85 -1.02 -8.81
C ARG A 129 8.68 -0.04 -9.65
N GLU A 130 9.19 -0.50 -10.78
CA GLU A 130 9.84 0.34 -11.78
C GLU A 130 8.79 1.13 -12.57
N LEU A 131 9.19 2.29 -13.09
CA LEU A 131 8.26 3.23 -13.73
C LEU A 131 7.50 2.60 -14.91
N ASP A 132 8.18 1.83 -15.75
CA ASP A 132 7.61 1.19 -16.94
C ASP A 132 6.55 0.15 -16.58
N GLU A 133 6.78 -0.64 -15.54
CA GLU A 133 5.81 -1.62 -15.01
C GLU A 133 4.57 -0.93 -14.42
N LEU A 134 4.78 0.13 -13.64
CA LEU A 134 3.70 0.93 -13.07
C LEU A 134 2.86 1.61 -14.16
N GLN A 135 3.51 2.15 -15.20
CA GLN A 135 2.83 2.75 -16.34
C GLN A 135 2.05 1.73 -17.16
N ALA A 136 2.63 0.55 -17.42
CA ALA A 136 1.95 -0.52 -18.13
C ALA A 136 0.69 -0.94 -17.38
N PHE A 137 0.83 -1.15 -16.07
CA PHE A 137 -0.29 -1.49 -15.20
C PHE A 137 -1.37 -0.40 -15.22
N ALA A 138 -0.99 0.86 -15.03
CA ALA A 138 -1.91 1.98 -14.99
C ALA A 138 -2.70 2.11 -16.31
N LYS A 139 -2.05 1.93 -17.46
CA LYS A 139 -2.69 1.99 -18.78
C LYS A 139 -3.66 0.84 -19.02
N GLU A 140 -3.34 -0.36 -18.54
CA GLU A 140 -4.14 -1.55 -18.79
C GLU A 140 -5.33 -1.68 -17.82
N ASN A 141 -5.15 -1.25 -16.57
CA ASN A 141 -6.06 -1.57 -15.46
C ASN A 141 -6.79 -0.35 -14.89
N LEU A 142 -6.18 0.85 -14.89
CA LEU A 142 -6.85 2.09 -14.44
C LEU A 142 -7.69 2.67 -15.58
N LYS A 143 -8.69 1.89 -16.00
CA LYS A 143 -9.73 2.35 -16.92
C LYS A 143 -10.82 3.06 -16.14
N PRO A 144 -11.58 3.95 -16.78
CA PRO A 144 -12.77 4.52 -16.16
C PRO A 144 -13.63 3.38 -15.57
N MET A 145 -13.79 3.40 -14.24
CA MET A 145 -14.49 2.34 -13.52
C MET A 145 -16.01 2.54 -13.65
N CYS A 146 -16.72 1.42 -13.82
CA CYS A 146 -18.16 1.37 -13.62
C CYS A 146 -18.45 1.83 -12.20
N SER A 147 -19.11 2.98 -12.07
CA SER A 147 -19.52 3.54 -10.79
C SER A 147 -20.83 4.28 -10.96
N VAL A 148 -21.45 4.67 -9.84
CA VAL A 148 -22.68 5.47 -9.83
C VAL A 148 -22.50 6.78 -10.62
N ALA A 149 -21.28 7.35 -10.60
CA ALA A 149 -20.94 8.57 -11.35
C ALA A 149 -20.67 8.31 -12.85
N ASN A 150 -20.32 7.08 -13.23
CA ASN A 150 -20.02 6.71 -14.61
C ASN A 150 -20.77 5.42 -15.01
N ILE A 151 -22.11 5.43 -14.86
CA ILE A 151 -22.99 4.29 -15.17
C ILE A 151 -22.79 3.80 -16.60
N ASP A 152 -22.41 4.67 -17.54
CA ASP A 152 -22.20 4.30 -18.94
C ASP A 152 -21.10 3.25 -19.15
N LEU A 153 -20.16 3.15 -18.22
CA LEU A 153 -19.03 2.22 -18.24
C LEU A 153 -19.35 0.85 -17.63
N CYS A 154 -20.52 0.70 -17.02
CA CYS A 154 -20.98 -0.55 -16.45
C CYS A 154 -21.46 -1.53 -17.53
N ASP A 155 -21.34 -2.84 -17.29
CA ASP A 155 -22.06 -3.84 -18.06
C ASP A 155 -23.58 -3.75 -17.79
N ALA A 156 -24.39 -4.39 -18.64
CA ALA A 156 -25.85 -4.26 -18.57
C ALA A 156 -26.44 -4.70 -17.23
N ASP A 157 -25.86 -5.73 -16.60
CA ASP A 157 -26.35 -6.26 -15.35
C ASP A 157 -26.04 -5.31 -14.19
N LYS A 158 -24.82 -4.77 -14.13
CA LYS A 158 -24.45 -3.75 -13.13
C LYS A 158 -25.23 -2.45 -13.31
N LYS A 159 -25.46 -2.00 -14.54
CA LYS A 159 -26.31 -0.81 -14.80
C LYS A 159 -27.71 -1.02 -14.22
N LYS A 160 -28.30 -2.19 -14.47
CA LYS A 160 -29.63 -2.53 -13.97
C LYS A 160 -29.65 -2.53 -12.44
N GLN A 161 -28.67 -3.16 -11.80
CA GLN A 161 -28.57 -3.18 -10.34
C GLN A 161 -28.42 -1.77 -9.75
N ILE A 162 -27.55 -0.93 -10.32
CA ILE A 162 -27.37 0.45 -9.86
C ILE A 162 -28.68 1.23 -9.99
N GLN A 163 -29.39 1.11 -11.11
CA GLN A 163 -30.66 1.79 -11.33
C GLN A 163 -31.77 1.32 -10.38
N GLU A 164 -31.86 0.01 -10.12
CA GLU A 164 -32.80 -0.57 -9.16
C GLU A 164 -32.51 -0.07 -7.73
N LEU A 165 -31.23 -0.03 -7.33
CA LEU A 165 -30.83 0.48 -6.02
C LEU A 165 -31.04 2.00 -5.88
N GLN A 166 -30.79 2.78 -6.94
CA GLN A 166 -31.05 4.22 -6.97
C GLN A 166 -32.54 4.55 -6.93
N ALA A 167 -33.40 3.63 -7.36
CA ALA A 167 -34.85 3.79 -7.30
C ALA A 167 -35.42 3.54 -5.89
N LEU A 168 -34.63 2.97 -4.96
CA LEU A 168 -35.02 2.79 -3.57
C LEU A 168 -34.92 4.11 -2.79
N GLY A 169 -35.80 4.30 -1.81
CA GLY A 169 -35.68 5.39 -0.86
C GLY A 169 -34.46 5.20 0.04
N ALA A 170 -33.86 6.30 0.52
CA ALA A 170 -32.65 6.26 1.34
C ALA A 170 -32.78 5.35 2.59
N GLU A 171 -33.94 5.34 3.25
CA GLU A 171 -34.18 4.48 4.42
C GLU A 171 -34.26 2.99 4.06
N GLU A 172 -34.86 2.66 2.91
CA GLU A 172 -34.96 1.27 2.44
C GLU A 172 -33.59 0.74 2.00
N LEU A 173 -32.81 1.57 1.32
CA LEU A 173 -31.44 1.23 0.94
C LEU A 173 -30.55 1.04 2.19
N ALA A 174 -30.66 1.92 3.19
CA ALA A 174 -29.94 1.79 4.46
C ALA A 174 -30.31 0.51 5.21
N THR A 175 -31.58 0.12 5.21
CA THR A 175 -32.05 -1.13 5.83
C THR A 175 -31.46 -2.36 5.13
N LYS A 176 -31.42 -2.35 3.79
CA LYS A 176 -30.80 -3.43 3.01
C LYS A 176 -29.29 -3.52 3.25
N ILE A 177 -28.60 -2.38 3.31
CA ILE A 177 -27.17 -2.32 3.64
C ILE A 177 -26.93 -2.96 5.01
N ALA A 178 -27.65 -2.55 6.05
CA ALA A 178 -27.50 -3.10 7.39
C ALA A 178 -27.78 -4.62 7.45
N SER A 179 -28.77 -5.10 6.69
CA SER A 179 -29.07 -6.54 6.57
C SER A 179 -27.90 -7.31 5.96
N LEU A 180 -27.36 -6.83 4.83
CA LEU A 180 -26.25 -7.49 4.14
C LEU A 180 -24.94 -7.41 4.93
N GLU A 181 -24.67 -6.29 5.60
CA GLU A 181 -23.52 -6.15 6.51
C GLU A 181 -23.61 -7.14 7.68
N THR A 182 -24.82 -7.38 8.19
CA THR A 182 -25.06 -8.38 9.23
C THR A 182 -24.80 -9.79 8.70
N GLU A 183 -25.32 -10.13 7.52
CA GLU A 183 -25.06 -11.43 6.88
C GLU A 183 -23.57 -11.67 6.64
N LEU A 184 -22.84 -10.65 6.18
CA LEU A 184 -21.38 -10.71 6.00
C LEU A 184 -20.67 -10.94 7.33
N LYS A 185 -21.07 -10.22 8.38
CA LYS A 185 -20.47 -10.36 9.72
C LYS A 185 -20.72 -11.74 10.32
N GLU A 186 -21.92 -12.29 10.14
CA GLU A 186 -22.27 -13.64 10.60
C GLU A 186 -21.47 -14.71 9.84
N ALA A 187 -21.32 -14.56 8.52
CA ALA A 187 -20.50 -15.45 7.71
C ALA A 187 -19.02 -15.40 8.13
N GLN A 188 -18.48 -14.20 8.39
CA GLN A 188 -17.11 -14.03 8.88
C GLN A 188 -16.94 -14.66 10.27
N ALA A 189 -17.85 -14.40 11.20
CA ALA A 189 -17.78 -14.96 12.55
C ALA A 189 -17.86 -16.51 12.55
N ALA A 190 -18.67 -17.08 11.65
CA ALA A 190 -18.74 -18.52 11.45
C ALA A 190 -17.41 -19.08 10.93
N PHE A 191 -16.80 -18.40 9.95
CA PHE A 191 -15.47 -18.77 9.44
C PHE A 191 -14.40 -18.68 10.54
N ASP A 192 -14.35 -17.59 11.30
CA ASP A 192 -13.38 -17.38 12.37
C ASP A 192 -13.48 -18.47 13.45
N THR A 193 -14.70 -18.85 13.83
CA THR A 193 -14.96 -19.94 14.78
C THR A 193 -14.36 -21.26 14.29
N GLU A 194 -14.56 -21.60 13.01
CA GLU A 194 -14.00 -22.82 12.43
C GLU A 194 -12.47 -22.76 12.32
N VAL A 195 -11.91 -21.57 12.03
CA VAL A 195 -10.45 -21.36 12.01
C VAL A 195 -9.84 -21.56 13.39
N GLU A 196 -10.43 -20.99 14.44
CA GLU A 196 -9.96 -21.19 15.82
C GLU A 196 -10.01 -22.67 16.24
N ALA A 197 -11.10 -23.36 15.89
CA ALA A 197 -11.24 -24.80 16.14
C ALA A 197 -10.18 -25.61 15.37
N LEU A 198 -9.87 -25.22 14.14
CA LEU A 198 -8.84 -25.87 13.33
C LEU A 198 -7.43 -25.61 13.88
N GLN A 199 -7.15 -24.39 14.34
CA GLN A 199 -5.89 -24.00 14.98
C GLN A 199 -5.62 -24.85 16.23
N ALA A 200 -6.63 -24.99 17.10
CA ALA A 200 -6.53 -25.83 18.29
C ALA A 200 -6.25 -27.31 17.97
N LYS A 201 -6.89 -27.83 16.91
CA LYS A 201 -6.61 -29.19 16.42
C LYS A 201 -5.18 -29.32 15.90
N TYR A 202 -4.69 -28.32 15.17
CA TYR A 202 -3.34 -28.31 14.63
C TYR A 202 -2.29 -28.36 15.76
N GLU A 203 -2.43 -27.52 16.79
CA GLU A 203 -1.53 -27.50 17.94
C GLU A 203 -1.53 -28.84 18.71
N ALA A 204 -2.71 -29.44 18.90
CA ALA A 204 -2.83 -30.75 19.52
C ALA A 204 -2.10 -31.83 18.70
N LEU A 205 -2.31 -31.85 17.38
CA LEU A 205 -1.65 -32.79 16.48
C LEU A 205 -0.12 -32.58 16.42
N GLU A 206 0.35 -31.33 16.46
CA GLU A 206 1.78 -31.03 16.53
C GLU A 206 2.41 -31.59 17.82
N LYS A 207 1.74 -31.43 18.96
CA LYS A 207 2.19 -31.99 20.24
C LYS A 207 2.21 -33.51 20.22
N GLU A 208 1.12 -34.14 19.76
CA GLU A 208 1.05 -35.61 19.65
C GLU A 208 2.15 -36.15 18.72
N LYS A 209 2.38 -35.50 17.57
CA LYS A 209 3.47 -35.82 16.65
C LYS A 209 4.83 -35.65 17.32
N ALA A 210 5.05 -34.57 18.07
CA ALA A 210 6.31 -34.32 18.77
C ALA A 210 6.59 -35.42 19.81
N ASP A 211 5.61 -35.74 20.65
CA ASP A 211 5.70 -36.78 21.68
C ASP A 211 5.93 -38.17 21.06
N ALA A 212 5.18 -38.52 20.02
CA ALA A 212 5.38 -39.77 19.29
C ALA A 212 6.78 -39.84 18.66
N SER A 213 7.26 -38.74 18.06
CA SER A 213 8.60 -38.67 17.48
C SER A 213 9.70 -38.81 18.54
N ALA A 214 9.52 -38.21 19.72
CA ALA A 214 10.43 -38.29 20.84
C ALA A 214 10.46 -39.71 21.41
N ALA A 215 9.30 -40.35 21.58
CA ALA A 215 9.20 -41.75 22.02
C ALA A 215 9.90 -42.71 21.04
N VAL A 216 9.72 -42.52 19.73
CA VAL A 216 10.39 -43.34 18.71
C VAL A 216 11.91 -43.10 18.72
N LYS A 217 12.36 -41.85 18.83
CA LYS A 217 13.80 -41.53 18.95
C LYS A 217 14.39 -42.11 20.23
N GLY A 218 13.66 -42.05 21.35
CA GLY A 218 14.03 -42.57 22.66
C GLY A 218 14.19 -44.09 22.71
N LYS A 219 13.56 -44.83 21.79
CA LYS A 219 13.81 -46.27 21.58
C LYS A 219 15.20 -46.58 20.97
N GLY A 220 16.08 -45.58 20.87
CA GLY A 220 17.43 -45.73 20.36
C GLY A 220 17.50 -45.77 18.83
N LEU A 221 16.51 -45.21 18.12
CA LEU A 221 16.48 -45.23 16.65
C LEU A 221 17.76 -44.66 16.02
N SER A 222 18.33 -43.60 16.61
CA SER A 222 19.61 -43.02 16.16
C SER A 222 20.78 -43.99 16.33
N LEU A 223 20.86 -44.69 17.46
CA LEU A 223 21.87 -45.70 17.73
C LEU A 223 21.70 -46.92 16.83
N MET A 224 20.48 -47.41 16.62
CA MET A 224 20.20 -48.49 15.67
C MET A 224 20.64 -48.13 14.25
N LYS A 225 20.38 -46.90 13.80
CA LYS A 225 20.88 -46.39 12.51
C LYS A 225 22.41 -46.31 12.46
N ALA A 226 23.06 -45.82 13.51
CA ALA A 226 24.52 -45.73 13.58
C ALA A 226 25.19 -47.12 13.56
N VAL A 227 24.65 -48.09 14.29
CA VAL A 227 25.11 -49.49 14.31
C VAL A 227 24.91 -50.16 12.95
N HIS A 228 23.79 -49.90 12.27
CA HIS A 228 23.57 -50.41 10.91
C HIS A 228 24.60 -49.82 9.92
N ALA A 229 24.87 -48.51 10.00
CA ALA A 229 25.81 -47.83 9.12
C ALA A 229 27.28 -48.27 9.34
N SER A 230 27.67 -48.65 10.55
CA SER A 230 29.03 -49.15 10.83
C SER A 230 29.27 -50.55 10.27
N ARG A 231 28.24 -51.40 10.20
CA ARG A 231 28.34 -52.77 9.66
C ARG A 231 28.63 -52.80 8.16
N GLY A 232 28.14 -51.83 7.39
CA GLY A 232 28.46 -51.72 5.96
C GLY A 232 29.90 -51.27 5.65
N LYS A 233 30.68 -50.87 6.66
CA LYS A 233 32.08 -50.42 6.50
C LYS A 233 33.12 -51.48 6.86
N SER A 234 32.72 -52.62 7.44
CA SER A 234 33.66 -53.69 7.80
C SER A 234 33.78 -54.82 6.77
N GLU A 235 33.11 -54.70 5.61
CA GLU A 235 33.16 -55.69 4.52
C GLU A 235 33.96 -55.21 3.28
N LEU A 236 34.73 -54.12 3.41
CA LEU A 236 35.72 -53.63 2.42
C LEU A 236 37.11 -53.57 3.07
#